data_AF-A0A1Q3HY66-F1
#
_entry.id   AF-A0A1Q3HY66-F1
#
_cell.length_a   1.000
_cell.length_b   1.000
_cell.length_c   1.000
_cell.angle_alpha   90.00
_cell.angle_beta   90.00
_cell.angle_gamma   90.00
#
_symmetry.space_group_name_H-M   'P 1'
#
loop_
_entity.id
_entity.type
_entity.pdbx_description
1 polymer ?
#
loop_
_entity_poly.entity_id
_entity_poly.type
_entity_poly.pdbx_seq_one_letter_code
_entity_poly.pdbx_strand_id
1 'polypeptide(L)'
;MSTDLEQRERVRGAAVAARVRQKLAARDFAGVQSRASAPHARLAHLSVEFFPPRFFVSGAAHLEDRLTPVFEGFRHSRLSMRSDSLRG
;
A
#
# COMPACT_ATOMS: atom_id res chain seq x y z
N MET A 1 10.40 -20.38 -17.79
CA MET A 1 9.24 -19.53 -18.15
C MET A 1 8.48 -18.92 -16.95
N SER A 2 8.78 -19.26 -15.69
CA SER A 2 7.97 -18.85 -14.52
C SER A 2 8.29 -17.46 -13.91
N THR A 3 9.49 -16.91 -14.13
CA THR A 3 9.99 -15.72 -13.42
C THR A 3 9.48 -14.39 -13.97
N ASP A 4 9.21 -14.30 -15.27
CA ASP A 4 8.74 -13.07 -15.92
C ASP A 4 7.30 -12.71 -15.53
N LEU A 5 6.40 -13.71 -15.43
CA LEU A 5 5.03 -13.48 -14.97
C LEU A 5 4.99 -13.00 -13.51
N GLU A 6 5.77 -13.64 -12.64
CA GLU A 6 5.90 -13.22 -11.24
C GLU A 6 6.44 -11.81 -11.10
N GLN A 7 7.45 -11.46 -11.90
CA GLN A 7 8.03 -10.12 -11.91
C GLN A 7 6.99 -9.07 -12.36
N ARG A 8 6.21 -9.36 -13.41
CA ARG A 8 5.14 -8.47 -13.89
C ARG A 8 4.06 -8.26 -12.82
N GLU A 9 3.71 -9.30 -12.09
CA GLU A 9 2.71 -9.21 -11.02
C GLU A 9 3.21 -8.42 -9.81
N ARG A 10 4.49 -8.58 -9.46
CA ARG A 10 5.14 -7.73 -8.44
C ARG A 10 5.12 -6.26 -8.84
N VAL A 11 5.48 -5.93 -10.07
CA VAL A 11 5.47 -4.54 -10.57
C VAL A 11 4.07 -3.93 -10.49
N ARG A 12 3.04 -4.70 -10.86
CA ARG A 12 1.64 -4.27 -10.80
C ARG A 12 1.17 -4.01 -9.37
N GLY A 13 1.45 -4.94 -8.44
CA GLY A 13 1.13 -4.76 -7.02
C GLY A 13 1.92 -3.61 -6.38
N ALA A 14 3.16 -3.40 -6.80
CA ALA A 14 4.04 -2.35 -6.28
C ALA A 14 3.51 -0.95 -6.62
N ALA A 15 2.99 -0.74 -7.84
CA ALA A 15 2.44 0.55 -8.25
C ALA A 15 1.27 1.00 -7.35
N VAL A 16 0.36 0.08 -7.03
CA VAL A 16 -0.75 0.35 -6.12
C VAL A 16 -0.25 0.63 -4.70
N ALA A 17 0.64 -0.22 -4.18
CA ALA A 17 1.18 -0.07 -2.83
C ALA A 17 1.92 1.28 -2.66
N ALA A 18 2.69 1.70 -3.67
CA ALA A 18 3.39 2.98 -3.68
C ALA A 18 2.41 4.16 -3.68
N ARG A 19 1.35 4.12 -4.50
CA ARG A 19 0.35 5.19 -4.51
C ARG A 19 -0.40 5.31 -3.19
N VAL A 20 -0.77 4.18 -2.59
CA VAL A 20 -1.42 4.16 -1.27
C VAL A 20 -0.52 4.80 -0.21
N ARG A 21 0.78 4.43 -0.19
CA ARG A 21 1.76 5.03 0.71
C ARG A 21 1.86 6.54 0.50
N GLN A 22 1.97 6.99 -0.75
CA GLN A 22 2.06 8.41 -1.07
C GLN A 22 0.84 9.19 -0.54
N LYS A 23 -0.37 8.63 -0.72
CA LYS A 23 -1.61 9.25 -0.24
C LYS A 23 -1.71 9.26 1.28
N LEU A 24 -1.29 8.17 1.96
CA LEU A 24 -1.21 8.12 3.42
C LEU A 24 -0.20 9.13 3.98
N ALA A 25 0.98 9.24 3.38
CA ALA A 25 2.00 10.22 3.79
C ALA A 25 1.52 11.67 3.63
N ALA A 26 0.69 11.93 2.62
CA ALA A 26 0.05 13.23 2.40
C ALA A 26 -1.23 13.44 3.23
N ARG A 27 -1.62 12.46 4.08
CA ARG A 27 -2.90 12.45 4.82
C ARG A 27 -4.14 12.63 3.92
N ASP A 28 -4.03 12.23 2.66
CA ASP A 28 -5.10 12.29 1.67
C ASP A 28 -5.94 11.00 1.73
N PHE A 29 -6.80 10.90 2.74
CA PHE A 29 -7.63 9.72 2.99
C PHE A 29 -8.66 9.45 1.90
N ALA A 30 -9.22 10.51 1.30
CA ALA A 30 -10.08 10.40 0.12
C ALA A 30 -9.30 9.80 -1.07
N GLY A 31 -8.07 10.24 -1.27
CA GLY A 31 -7.12 9.68 -2.23
C GLY A 31 -6.82 8.21 -1.99
N VAL A 32 -6.66 7.78 -0.73
CA VAL A 32 -6.51 6.35 -0.38
C VAL A 32 -7.77 5.58 -0.75
N GLN A 33 -8.97 6.10 -0.50
CA GLN A 33 -10.22 5.43 -0.90
C GLN A 33 -10.31 5.26 -2.42
N SER A 34 -9.82 6.23 -3.19
CA SER A 34 -9.77 6.18 -4.66
C SER A 34 -8.73 5.21 -5.26
N ARG A 35 -8.07 4.37 -4.46
CA ARG A 35 -7.06 3.37 -4.89
C ARG A 35 -7.47 2.47 -6.06
N ALA A 36 -8.78 2.21 -6.24
CA ALA A 36 -9.30 1.45 -7.36
C ALA A 36 -9.01 2.10 -8.74
N SER A 37 -8.70 3.41 -8.75
CA SER A 37 -8.25 4.16 -9.93
C SER A 37 -6.74 4.06 -10.19
N ALA A 38 -5.97 3.44 -9.29
CA ALA A 38 -4.53 3.30 -9.49
C ALA A 38 -4.23 2.35 -10.67
N PRO A 39 -3.10 2.55 -11.39
CA PRO A 39 -2.65 1.61 -12.40
C PRO A 39 -2.63 0.18 -11.83
N HIS A 40 -3.22 -0.76 -12.57
CA HIS A 40 -3.30 -2.18 -12.22
C HIS A 40 -4.10 -2.53 -10.95
N ALA A 41 -4.90 -1.61 -10.39
CA ALA A 41 -5.68 -1.86 -9.17
C ALA A 41 -6.62 -3.09 -9.26
N ARG A 42 -7.23 -3.34 -10.43
CA ARG A 42 -8.05 -4.54 -10.68
C ARG A 42 -7.28 -5.86 -10.55
N LEU A 43 -5.96 -5.84 -10.79
CA LEU A 43 -5.09 -7.02 -10.76
C LEU A 43 -4.42 -7.21 -9.40
N ALA A 44 -4.39 -6.18 -8.55
CA ALA A 44 -3.75 -6.21 -7.24
C ALA A 44 -4.62 -6.84 -6.14
N HIS A 45 -5.77 -7.45 -6.48
CA HIS A 45 -6.70 -8.12 -5.55
C HIS A 45 -6.89 -7.36 -4.22
N LEU A 46 -7.18 -6.06 -4.34
CA LEU A 46 -7.38 -5.15 -3.20
C LEU A 46 -8.77 -5.36 -2.60
N SER A 47 -9.02 -6.51 -1.98
CA SER A 47 -10.25 -6.65 -1.20
C SER A 47 -10.22 -5.62 -0.06
N VAL A 48 -11.40 -5.07 0.22
CA VAL A 48 -11.57 -3.92 1.12
C VAL A 48 -11.06 -4.24 2.53
N GLU A 49 -11.08 -5.50 2.93
CA GLU A 49 -10.70 -6.01 4.26
C GLU A 49 -9.24 -5.77 4.66
N PHE A 50 -8.31 -5.55 3.72
CA PHE A 50 -6.90 -5.28 4.05
C PHE A 50 -6.59 -3.80 4.39
N PHE A 51 -7.57 -2.91 4.28
CA PHE A 51 -7.37 -1.46 4.42
C PHE A 51 -7.81 -0.82 5.74
N PRO A 52 -8.88 -1.26 6.44
CA PRO A 52 -9.30 -0.67 7.71
C PRO A 52 -8.19 -0.51 8.75
N PRO A 53 -7.23 -1.46 8.91
CA PRO A 53 -6.13 -1.28 9.84
C PRO A 53 -5.25 -0.05 9.54
N ARG A 54 -5.08 0.31 8.25
CA ARG A 54 -4.27 1.47 7.85
C ARG A 54 -4.94 2.79 8.19
N PHE A 55 -6.26 2.86 8.05
CA PHE A 55 -7.03 4.06 8.45
C PHE A 55 -7.04 4.23 9.97
N PHE A 56 -7.13 3.14 10.73
CA PHE A 56 -7.08 3.20 12.20
C PHE A 56 -5.74 3.76 12.71
N VAL A 57 -4.61 3.22 12.21
CA VAL A 57 -3.27 3.72 12.57
C VAL A 57 -3.08 5.18 12.16
N SER A 58 -3.52 5.54 10.95
CA SER A 58 -3.34 6.92 10.46
C SER A 58 -4.25 7.94 11.16
N GLY A 59 -5.43 7.51 11.63
CA GLY A 59 -6.33 8.36 12.40
C GLY A 59 -5.88 8.60 13.85
N ALA A 60 -5.03 7.71 14.39
CA ALA A 60 -4.42 7.87 15.72
C ALA A 60 -3.16 8.77 15.71
N ALA A 61 -2.76 9.31 14.55
CA ALA A 61 -1.53 10.06 14.40
C ALA A 61 -1.60 11.51 14.88
N HIS A 62 -0.58 11.94 15.62
CA HIS A 62 -0.29 13.35 15.87
C HIS A 62 0.15 14.07 14.59
N LEU A 63 0.15 15.40 14.58
CA LEU A 63 0.45 16.20 13.37
C LEU A 63 1.92 16.08 12.94
N GLU A 64 2.79 15.92 13.92
CA GLU A 64 4.23 15.71 13.82
C GLU A 64 4.61 14.29 13.39
N ASP A 65 3.71 13.31 13.59
CA ASP A 65 3.99 11.93 13.26
C ASP A 65 4.24 11.73 11.76
N ARG A 66 5.28 10.96 11.45
CA ARG A 66 5.68 10.57 10.11
C ARG A 66 5.57 9.06 9.91
N LEU A 67 5.13 8.68 8.70
CA LEU A 67 5.17 7.29 8.26
C LEU A 67 6.59 6.93 7.83
N THR A 68 7.19 6.00 8.56
CA THR A 68 8.53 5.48 8.30
C THR A 68 8.42 4.04 7.81
N PRO A 69 9.06 3.68 6.67
CA PRO A 69 9.01 2.30 6.17
C PRO A 69 9.73 1.38 7.16
N VAL A 70 9.09 0.27 7.52
CA VAL A 70 9.69 -0.79 8.36
C VAL A 70 10.13 -1.96 7.49
N PHE A 71 9.29 -2.35 6.53
CA PHE A 71 9.59 -3.41 5.59
C PHE A 71 8.97 -3.14 4.22
N GLU A 72 9.68 -3.51 3.16
CA GLU A 72 9.19 -3.51 1.79
C GLU A 72 9.46 -4.87 1.13
N GLY A 73 8.47 -5.41 0.43
CA GLY A 73 8.63 -6.65 -0.31
C GLY A 73 7.32 -7.38 -0.61
N PHE A 74 7.43 -8.47 -1.35
CA PHE A 74 6.32 -9.33 -1.73
C PHE A 74 6.60 -10.78 -1.31
N ARG A 75 5.60 -11.45 -0.71
CA ARG A 75 5.56 -12.91 -0.60
C ARG A 75 4.64 -13.48 -1.67
N HIS A 76 4.93 -14.69 -2.14
CA HIS A 76 4.15 -15.38 -3.18
C HIS A 76 3.87 -14.49 -4.41
N SER A 77 4.81 -13.59 -4.72
CA SER A 77 4.78 -12.65 -5.86
C SER A 77 3.63 -11.64 -5.92
N ARG A 78 2.58 -11.77 -5.10
CA ARG A 78 1.40 -10.87 -5.07
C ARG A 78 1.07 -10.31 -3.69
N LEU A 79 1.50 -10.96 -2.60
CA LEU A 79 1.20 -10.50 -1.25
C LEU A 79 2.20 -9.43 -0.83
N SER A 80 1.78 -8.18 -0.85
CA SER A 80 2.58 -7.07 -0.32
C SER A 80 2.74 -7.22 1.19
N MET A 81 4.00 -7.29 1.64
CA MET A 81 4.37 -7.30 3.07
C MET A 81 4.70 -5.90 3.58
N ARG A 82 4.38 -4.85 2.80
CA ARG A 82 4.79 -3.48 3.11
C ARG A 82 4.18 -3.03 4.43
N SER A 83 5.05 -2.64 5.36
CA SER A 83 4.70 -2.18 6.70
C SER A 83 5.35 -0.83 7.01
N ASP A 84 4.63 -0.04 7.79
CA ASP A 84 5.00 1.31 8.18
C ASP A 84 4.87 1.45 9.69
N SER A 85 5.81 2.17 10.30
CA SER A 85 5.68 2.67 11.67
C SER A 85 5.31 4.14 11.63
N LEU A 86 4.40 4.51 12.51
CA LEU A 86 4.08 5.90 12.80
C LEU A 86 4.95 6.38 13.96
N ARG A 87 5.73 7.45 13.77
CA ARG A 87 6.66 7.99 14.77
C ARG A 87 6.70 9.51 14.74
N GLY A 88 6.68 10.14 15.91
CA GLY A 88 6.98 11.56 16.14
C GLY A 88 8.41 11.76 16.63
#